data_AF-A0A2G6NBY2-F1
#
_entry.id   AF-A0A2G6NBY2-F1
#
_cell.length_a   1.000
_cell.length_b   1.000
_cell.length_c   1.000
_cell.angle_alpha   90.00
_cell.angle_beta   90.00
_cell.angle_gamma   90.00
#
_symmetry.space_group_name_H-M   'P 1'
#
loop_
_entity.id
_entity.type
_entity.pdbx_description
1 polymer ?
#
loop_
_entity_poly.entity_id
_entity_poly.type
_entity_poly.pdbx_seq_one_letter_code
_entity_poly.pdbx_strand_id
1 'polypeptide(L)' 'MSLREGAILQSFPKKYKFTAPGEPISKKVLGRLIGNAVPVKLGELIGKSILKHVTEYNASVCEV' A
#
# COMPACT_ATOMS: atom_id res chain seq x y z
N MET A 1 -8.19 -2.63 -19.67
CA MET A 1 -7.60 -3.02 -18.38
C MET A 1 -8.70 -3.17 -17.33
N SER A 2 -8.70 -4.27 -16.59
CA SER A 2 -9.63 -4.56 -15.50
C SER A 2 -9.19 -3.90 -14.18
N LEU A 3 -10.11 -3.75 -13.23
CA LEU A 3 -9.77 -3.27 -11.87
C LEU A 3 -8.70 -4.15 -11.20
N ARG A 4 -8.74 -5.47 -11.45
CA ARG A 4 -7.76 -6.41 -10.90
C ARG A 4 -6.39 -6.21 -11.52
N GLU A 5 -6.30 -5.96 -12.83
CA GLU A 5 -5.03 -5.65 -13.49
C GLU A 5 -4.44 -4.36 -12.94
N GLY A 6 -5.23 -3.29 -12.81
CA GLY A 6 -4.79 -2.04 -12.19
C GLY A 6 -4.31 -2.23 -10.75
N ALA A 7 -5.00 -3.07 -9.96
CA ALA A 7 -4.57 -3.42 -8.61
C ALA A 7 -3.23 -4.16 -8.58
N ILE A 8 -3.00 -5.07 -9.53
CA ILE A 8 -1.73 -5.80 -9.65
C ILE A 8 -0.58 -4.85 -10.00
N LEU A 9 -0.83 -3.90 -10.92
CA LEU A 9 0.15 -2.85 -11.26
C LEU A 9 0.50 -1.99 -10.03
N GLN A 10 -0.50 -1.70 -9.20
CA GLN A 10 -0.32 -1.01 -7.91
C GLN A 10 0.24 -1.91 -6.80
N SER A 11 0.64 -3.13 -7.13
CA SER A 11 1.23 -4.13 -6.22
C SER A 11 0.33 -4.58 -5.06
N PHE A 12 -0.99 -4.41 -5.18
CA PHE A 12 -1.91 -4.99 -4.22
C PHE A 12 -1.77 -6.53 -4.19
N PRO A 13 -1.85 -7.16 -3.01
CA PRO A 13 -1.86 -8.61 -2.90
C PRO A 13 -2.95 -9.25 -3.77
N LYS A 14 -2.65 -10.40 -4.41
CA LYS A 14 -3.57 -11.10 -5.33
C LYS A 14 -4.96 -11.36 -4.71
N LYS A 15 -5.02 -11.62 -3.41
CA LYS A 15 -6.24 -11.94 -2.66
C LYS A 15 -6.87 -10.74 -1.94
N TYR A 16 -6.37 -9.51 -2.16
CA TYR A 16 -6.95 -8.31 -1.56
C TYR A 16 -8.38 -8.09 -2.07
N LYS A 17 -9.31 -7.88 -1.13
CA LYS A 17 -10.72 -7.62 -1.40
C LYS A 17 -10.97 -6.12 -1.20
N PHE A 18 -11.50 -5.47 -2.24
CA PHE A 18 -11.78 -4.04 -2.23
C PHE A 18 -13.19 -3.68 -1.75
N THR A 19 -14.05 -4.69 -1.59
CA THR A 19 -15.43 -4.56 -1.10
C THR A 19 -15.74 -5.72 -0.17
N ALA A 20 -16.70 -5.54 0.74
CA ALA A 20 -17.20 -6.62 1.58
C ALA A 20 -18.02 -7.64 0.74
N PRO A 21 -18.18 -8.89 1.21
CA PRO A 21 -19.05 -9.85 0.54
C PRO A 21 -20.49 -9.33 0.42
N GLY A 22 -21.09 -9.46 -0.76
CA GLY A 22 -22.47 -9.02 -1.01
C GLY A 22 -22.63 -7.53 -1.35
N GLU A 23 -21.61 -6.70 -1.14
CA GLU A 23 -21.67 -5.28 -1.47
C GLU A 23 -21.58 -5.03 -3.00
N PRO A 24 -22.32 -4.05 -3.52
CA PRO A 24 -22.29 -3.71 -4.94
C PRO A 24 -20.92 -3.17 -5.37
N ILE A 25 -20.45 -3.64 -6.53
CA ILE A 25 -19.15 -3.24 -7.10
C ILE A 25 -19.32 -2.02 -7.99
N SER A 26 -18.85 -0.85 -7.51
CA SER A 26 -18.79 0.37 -8.34
C SER A 26 -17.45 0.47 -9.06
N LYS A 27 -17.44 0.17 -10.37
CA LYS A 27 -16.20 0.20 -11.18
C LYS A 27 -15.53 1.58 -11.19
N LYS A 28 -16.32 2.66 -11.27
CA LYS A 28 -15.81 4.04 -11.31
C LYS A 28 -15.12 4.43 -10.01
N VAL A 29 -15.73 4.12 -8.87
CA VAL A 29 -15.18 4.43 -7.54
C VAL A 29 -13.92 3.61 -7.30
N LEU A 30 -14.00 2.29 -7.49
CA LEU A 30 -12.86 1.38 -7.29
C LEU A 30 -11.69 1.72 -8.20
N GLY A 31 -11.95 2.04 -9.48
CA GLY A 31 -10.90 2.43 -10.41
C GLY A 31 -10.14 3.67 -9.95
N ARG A 32 -10.85 4.68 -9.43
CA ARG A 32 -10.22 5.89 -8.87
C ARG A 32 -9.42 5.58 -7.61
N LEU A 33 -9.97 4.79 -6.68
CA LEU A 33 -9.27 4.42 -5.44
C LEU A 33 -8.00 3.62 -5.72
N ILE A 34 -8.06 2.65 -6.63
CA ILE A 34 -6.89 1.88 -7.06
C ILE A 34 -5.88 2.78 -7.77
N GLY A 35 -6.32 3.61 -8.71
CA GLY A 35 -5.46 4.48 -9.50
C GLY A 35 -4.73 5.54 -8.66
N ASN A 36 -5.41 6.13 -7.68
CA ASN A 36 -4.87 7.18 -6.82
C ASN A 36 -4.02 6.64 -5.66
N ALA A 37 -4.01 5.32 -5.42
CA ALA A 37 -3.20 4.73 -4.36
C ALA A 37 -1.70 4.86 -4.67
N VAL A 38 -0.90 5.03 -3.61
CA VAL A 38 0.54 4.78 -3.68
C VAL A 38 0.75 3.27 -3.86
N PRO A 39 1.66 2.81 -4.75
CA PRO A 39 1.95 1.39 -4.89
C PRO A 39 2.32 0.76 -3.55
N VAL A 40 1.64 -0.33 -3.19
CA VAL A 40 1.76 -0.97 -1.86
C VAL A 40 3.21 -1.31 -1.50
N LYS A 41 3.96 -1.93 -2.40
CA LYS A 41 5.38 -2.27 -2.19
C LYS A 41 6.27 -1.03 -2.01
N LEU A 42 5.97 0.07 -2.70
CA LEU A 42 6.71 1.32 -2.52
C LEU A 42 6.47 1.89 -1.13
N GLY A 43 5.19 1.93 -0.69
CA GLY A 43 4.83 2.36 0.66
C GLY A 43 5.51 1.51 1.75
N GLU A 44 5.56 0.19 1.57
CA GLU A 44 6.26 -0.73 2.47
C GLU A 44 7.75 -0.39 2.60
N LEU A 45 8.44 -0.19 1.48
CA LEU A 45 9.87 0.13 1.48
C LEU A 45 10.17 1.50 2.11
N ILE A 46 9.33 2.50 1.84
CA ILE A 46 9.43 3.82 2.49
C ILE A 46 9.28 3.66 4.01
N GLY A 47 8.26 2.93 4.47
CA GLY A 47 8.04 2.67 5.89
C GLY A 47 9.22 1.97 6.55
N LYS A 48 9.79 0.94 5.91
CA LYS A 48 11.01 0.26 6.39
C LYS A 48 12.20 1.21 6.49
N SER A 49 12.37 2.11 5.51
CA SER A 49 13.45 3.11 5.52
C SER A 49 13.30 4.07 6.71
N ILE A 50 12.09 4.56 6.96
CA ILE A 50 11.79 5.44 8.10
C ILE A 50 12.06 4.73 9.42
N LEU A 51 11.57 3.50 9.59
CA LEU A 51 11.78 2.72 10.82
C LEU A 51 13.26 2.44 11.08
N LYS A 52 14.02 2.12 10.02
CA LYS A 52 15.47 1.94 10.10
C LYS A 52 16.13 3.21 10.62
N HIS A 53 15.82 4.36 10.02
CA HIS A 53 16.40 5.64 10.43
C HIS A 53 16.09 5.98 11.90
N VAL A 54 14.83 5.82 12.33
CA VAL A 54 14.43 6.07 13.72
C VAL A 54 15.16 5.13 14.69
N THR A 55 15.33 3.87 14.32
CA THR A 55 16.04 2.88 15.15
C THR A 55 17.52 3.24 15.30
N GLU A 56 18.18 3.59 14.19
CA GLU A 56 19.60 4.00 14.18
C GLU A 56 19.81 5.30 14.97
N TYR A 57 18.91 6.28 14.84
CA TYR A 57 18.97 7.52 15.60
C TYR A 57 18.76 7.29 17.11
N ASN A 58 17.81 6.45 17.51
CA ASN A 58 17.59 6.17 18.93
C ASN A 58 18.77 5.41 19.56
N ALA A 59 19.43 4.52 18.80
CA ALA A 59 20.63 3.83 19.24
C ALA A 59 21.80 4.81 19.44
N SER A 60 22.02 5.74 18.50
CA SER A 60 23.11 6.73 18.60
C SER A 60 22.90 7.75 19.73
N VAL A 61 21.66 8.03 20.13
CA VAL A 61 21.34 8.93 21.25
C VAL A 61 21.60 8.29 22.62
N CYS A 62 21.51 6.96 22.75
CA CYS A 62 21.74 6.26 24.03
C CYS A 62 23.22 5.96 24.30
N GLU A 63 24.11 6.13 23.32
CA GLU A 63 25.57 5.95 23.45
C GLU A 63 26.30 7.26 23.83
N VAL A 64 25.57 8.35 24.10
CA VAL A 64 26.10 9.66 24.53
C VAL A 64 25.60 9.99 25.93
#